data_AF-A0A924RKI6-F1
#
_entry.id   AF-A0A924RKI6-F1
#
_cell.length_a   1.000
_cell.length_b   1.000
_cell.length_c   1.000
_cell.angle_alpha   90.00
_cell.angle_beta   90.00
_cell.angle_gamma   90.00
#
_symmetry.space_group_name_H-M   'P 1'
#
loop_
_entity.id
_entity.type
_entity.pdbx_description
1 polymer ?
#
loop_
_entity_poly.entity_id
_entity_poly.type
_entity_poly.pdbx_seq_one_letter_code
_entity_poly.pdbx_strand_id
1 'polypeptide(L)'
;LNYVDVNKNFTKQNSENLADSNGRAIWALGYLLSISHLLTNELTSNASQTMQFALLNVNKIHSTRSMAFIIKGVFYANKSFNSFENVSIIKHFADKLVQMYRHESKPDWEWFESYLTYGNSILPEAMLCAYLSTGNLVYKIIAEKSFNFLLLKIFTTTNIKVISNRGWLQSDQKLDKNLVGGEQPIDVAYTILALSKFFDVYKKEDYLRKIKIAFSWFLGNNHLHQIIYNPCTGGCYDGLEDTYVNLNQGAESTVSYLMARLTIEKYAHKKNEEKQIKTKISQLLIHSNIN
;
A
#
# COMPACT_ATOMS: atom_id res chain seq x y z
N LEU A 1 -6.50 -13.60 18.30
CA LEU A 1 -5.40 -14.56 18.53
C LEU A 1 -5.11 -15.19 17.18
N ASN A 2 -3.85 -15.22 16.75
CA ASN A 2 -3.40 -15.56 15.41
C ASN A 2 -2.49 -16.79 15.36
N TYR A 3 -1.75 -17.09 16.43
CA TYR A 3 -0.81 -18.21 16.45
C TYR A 3 -1.47 -19.46 17.04
N VAL A 4 -1.49 -20.55 16.27
CA VAL A 4 -1.97 -21.85 16.72
C VAL A 4 -0.91 -22.91 16.53
N ASP A 5 -0.88 -23.91 17.41
CA ASP A 5 -0.02 -25.08 17.24
C ASP A 5 -0.58 -26.04 16.16
N VAL A 6 0.12 -27.14 15.92
CA VAL A 6 -0.31 -28.20 14.97
C VAL A 6 -1.69 -28.80 15.30
N ASN A 7 -2.17 -28.62 16.53
CA ASN A 7 -3.45 -29.09 17.02
C ASN A 7 -4.52 -27.99 17.03
N LYS A 8 -4.23 -26.82 16.44
CA LYS A 8 -5.10 -25.62 16.38
C LYS A 8 -5.35 -24.96 17.75
N ASN A 9 -4.55 -25.26 18.78
CA ASN A 9 -4.65 -24.56 20.06
C ASN A 9 -3.87 -23.26 20.01
N PHE A 10 -4.42 -22.19 20.59
CA PHE A 10 -3.72 -20.91 20.65
C PHE A 10 -2.43 -21.00 21.46
N THR A 11 -1.33 -20.51 20.89
CA THR A 11 -0.01 -20.54 21.52
C THR A 11 0.25 -19.28 22.36
N LYS A 12 1.30 -19.32 23.18
CA LYS A 12 1.76 -18.17 23.98
C LYS A 12 2.19 -16.98 23.12
N GLN A 13 2.55 -17.17 21.85
CA GLN A 13 2.94 -16.08 20.94
C GLN A 13 1.81 -15.07 20.71
N ASN A 14 0.57 -15.43 21.06
CA ASN A 14 -0.54 -14.49 21.05
C ASN A 14 -0.48 -13.40 22.12
N SER A 15 0.47 -13.44 23.06
CA SER A 15 0.76 -12.31 23.93
C SER A 15 1.61 -11.23 23.24
N GLU A 16 2.12 -11.49 22.03
CA GLU A 16 2.82 -10.48 21.23
C GLU A 16 1.84 -9.44 20.64
N ASN A 17 2.37 -8.33 20.13
CA ASN A 17 1.57 -7.29 19.52
C ASN A 17 0.98 -7.76 18.17
N LEU A 18 -0.30 -8.11 18.16
CA LEU A 18 -1.04 -8.57 16.98
C LEU A 18 -1.69 -7.43 16.17
N ALA A 19 -1.43 -6.16 16.49
CA ALA A 19 -2.13 -5.02 15.90
C ALA A 19 -1.96 -4.94 14.37
N ASP A 20 -0.75 -5.17 13.86
CA ASP A 20 -0.47 -5.08 12.43
C ASP A 20 -1.18 -6.19 11.65
N SER A 21 -1.12 -7.43 12.15
CA SER A 21 -1.87 -8.55 11.58
C SER A 21 -3.39 -8.31 11.58
N ASN A 22 -3.94 -7.78 12.68
CA ASN A 22 -5.36 -7.45 12.76
C ASN A 22 -5.73 -6.31 11.80
N GLY A 23 -4.88 -5.29 11.69
CA GLY A 23 -5.06 -4.18 10.75
C GLY A 23 -5.08 -4.67 9.30
N ARG A 24 -4.13 -5.54 8.91
CA ARG A 24 -4.10 -6.14 7.57
C ARG A 24 -5.31 -7.04 7.30
N ALA A 25 -5.78 -7.79 8.30
CA ALA A 25 -7.00 -8.58 8.17
C ALA A 25 -8.23 -7.69 7.92
N ILE A 26 -8.36 -6.58 8.65
CA ILE A 26 -9.41 -5.57 8.42
C ILE A 26 -9.29 -4.96 7.01
N TRP A 27 -8.07 -4.68 6.55
CA TRP A 27 -7.85 -4.22 5.18
C TRP A 27 -8.32 -5.25 4.14
N ALA A 28 -7.95 -6.52 4.30
CA ALA A 28 -8.37 -7.59 3.41
C ALA A 28 -9.90 -7.76 3.38
N LEU A 29 -10.55 -7.78 4.54
CA LEU A 29 -12.01 -7.85 4.65
C LEU A 29 -12.69 -6.66 3.99
N GLY A 30 -12.18 -5.45 4.22
CA GLY A 30 -12.73 -4.25 3.60
C GLY A 30 -12.59 -4.24 2.08
N TYR A 31 -11.46 -4.72 1.55
CA TYR A 31 -11.30 -4.89 0.11
C TYR A 31 -12.26 -5.94 -0.45
N LEU A 32 -12.41 -7.08 0.23
CA LEU A 32 -13.36 -8.14 -0.15
C LEU A 32 -14.80 -7.61 -0.25
N LEU A 33 -15.23 -6.82 0.74
CA LEU A 33 -16.54 -6.15 0.74
C LEU A 33 -16.68 -5.13 -0.40
N SER A 34 -15.60 -4.47 -0.80
CA SER A 34 -15.63 -3.52 -1.93
C SER A 34 -15.89 -4.19 -3.29
N ILE A 35 -15.64 -5.50 -3.39
CA ILE A 35 -15.89 -6.33 -4.58
C ILE A 35 -17.03 -7.33 -4.37
N SER A 36 -17.90 -7.10 -3.38
CA SER A 36 -19.01 -7.99 -3.02
C SER A 36 -19.91 -8.41 -4.18
N HIS A 37 -20.06 -7.56 -5.20
CA HIS A 37 -20.81 -7.86 -6.43
C HIS A 37 -20.25 -9.04 -7.25
N LEU A 38 -19.00 -9.47 -6.98
CA LEU A 38 -18.36 -10.63 -7.59
C LEU A 38 -18.40 -11.88 -6.70
N LEU A 39 -18.95 -11.78 -5.48
CA LEU A 39 -18.88 -12.80 -4.45
C LEU A 39 -20.26 -13.37 -4.13
N THR A 40 -20.28 -14.52 -3.44
CA THR A 40 -21.53 -15.07 -2.91
C THR A 40 -22.06 -14.20 -1.77
N ASN A 41 -23.37 -14.21 -1.57
CA ASN A 41 -24.03 -13.52 -0.45
C ASN A 41 -23.51 -14.04 0.90
N GLU A 42 -23.26 -15.34 1.01
CA GLU A 42 -22.71 -15.96 2.21
C GLU A 42 -21.31 -15.43 2.54
N LEU A 43 -20.39 -15.40 1.56
CA LEU A 43 -19.04 -14.89 1.77
C LEU A 43 -19.05 -13.41 2.13
N THR A 44 -19.91 -12.62 1.48
CA THR A 44 -20.10 -11.19 1.77
C THR A 44 -20.63 -10.97 3.19
N SER A 45 -21.62 -11.74 3.61
CA SER A 45 -22.19 -11.68 4.97
C SER A 45 -21.14 -12.04 6.02
N ASN A 46 -20.41 -13.14 5.81
CA ASN A 46 -19.35 -13.59 6.72
C ASN A 46 -18.22 -12.56 6.83
N ALA A 47 -17.80 -11.95 5.71
CA ALA A 47 -16.79 -10.90 5.70
C ALA A 47 -17.26 -9.66 6.47
N SER A 48 -18.51 -9.24 6.26
CA SER A 48 -19.12 -8.09 6.94
C SER A 48 -19.18 -8.31 8.45
N GLN A 49 -19.71 -9.46 8.87
CA GLN A 49 -19.83 -9.82 10.29
C GLN A 49 -18.45 -9.92 10.96
N THR A 50 -17.48 -10.56 10.30
CA THR A 50 -16.10 -10.68 10.81
C THR A 50 -15.46 -9.31 10.98
N MET A 51 -15.63 -8.41 10.00
CA MET A 51 -15.11 -7.06 10.07
C MET A 51 -15.75 -6.27 11.21
N GLN A 52 -17.08 -6.34 11.38
CA GLN A 52 -17.77 -5.68 12.48
C GLN A 52 -17.26 -6.14 13.85
N PHE A 53 -17.08 -7.45 14.04
CA PHE A 53 -16.49 -7.98 15.27
C PHE A 53 -15.06 -7.46 15.51
N ALA A 54 -14.24 -7.39 14.47
CA ALA A 54 -12.88 -6.84 14.58
C ALA A 54 -12.90 -5.35 14.98
N LEU A 55 -13.82 -4.56 14.38
CA LEU A 55 -13.98 -3.13 14.63
C LEU A 55 -14.40 -2.80 16.08
N LEU A 56 -14.98 -3.73 16.84
CA LEU A 56 -15.28 -3.49 18.27
C LEU A 56 -14.03 -3.24 19.12
N ASN A 57 -12.87 -3.76 18.70
CA ASN A 57 -11.64 -3.72 19.50
C ASN A 57 -10.56 -2.77 18.96
N VAL A 58 -10.78 -2.15 17.80
CA VAL A 58 -9.73 -1.34 17.14
C VAL A 58 -9.29 -0.14 17.95
N ASN A 59 -10.13 0.38 18.84
CA ASN A 59 -9.78 1.55 19.66
C ASN A 59 -8.57 1.34 20.58
N LYS A 60 -8.19 0.08 20.84
CA LYS A 60 -7.00 -0.33 21.60
C LYS A 60 -5.71 -0.30 20.76
N ILE A 61 -5.79 0.01 19.46
CA ILE A 61 -4.66 0.03 18.54
C ILE A 61 -4.02 1.42 18.52
N HIS A 62 -2.69 1.44 18.68
CA HIS A 62 -1.89 2.66 18.76
C HIS A 62 -0.76 2.73 17.71
N SER A 63 -0.42 1.63 17.04
CA SER A 63 0.58 1.61 15.96
C SER A 63 0.07 2.39 14.75
N THR A 64 0.88 3.30 14.22
CA THR A 64 0.60 4.11 13.02
C THR A 64 0.23 3.25 11.82
N ARG A 65 1.00 2.18 11.55
CA ARG A 65 0.74 1.25 10.45
C ARG A 65 -0.57 0.52 10.64
N SER A 66 -0.82 -0.01 11.84
CA SER A 66 -2.08 -0.69 12.15
C SER A 66 -3.29 0.24 11.95
N MET A 67 -3.20 1.49 12.42
CA MET A 67 -4.24 2.51 12.21
C MET A 67 -4.47 2.79 10.73
N ALA A 68 -3.40 2.91 9.94
CA ALA A 68 -3.49 3.11 8.50
C ALA A 68 -4.11 1.91 7.76
N PHE A 69 -3.78 0.67 8.14
CA PHE A 69 -4.45 -0.51 7.59
C PHE A 69 -5.96 -0.52 7.88
N ILE A 70 -6.35 -0.14 9.10
CA ILE A 70 -7.78 -0.03 9.48
C ILE A 70 -8.49 1.02 8.64
N ILE A 71 -7.92 2.23 8.53
CA ILE A 71 -8.49 3.30 7.70
C ILE A 71 -8.72 2.81 6.26
N LYS A 72 -7.72 2.14 5.67
CA LYS A 72 -7.84 1.59 4.31
C LYS A 72 -8.94 0.54 4.21
N GLY A 73 -8.99 -0.41 5.15
CA GLY A 73 -10.03 -1.45 5.17
C GLY A 73 -11.42 -0.86 5.25
N VAL A 74 -11.66 0.01 6.24
CA VAL A 74 -12.96 0.67 6.42
C VAL A 74 -13.30 1.53 5.21
N PHE A 75 -12.34 2.26 4.63
CA PHE A 75 -12.56 3.01 3.38
C PHE A 75 -13.05 2.11 2.24
N TYR A 76 -12.44 0.95 2.02
CA TYR A 76 -12.87 0.03 0.96
C TYR A 76 -14.25 -0.57 1.23
N ALA A 77 -14.53 -1.01 2.46
CA ALA A 77 -15.85 -1.51 2.83
C ALA A 77 -16.94 -0.44 2.58
N ASN A 78 -16.65 0.81 2.93
CA ASN A 78 -17.57 1.93 2.83
C ASN A 78 -17.93 2.32 1.38
N LYS A 79 -17.23 1.78 0.37
CA LYS A 79 -17.61 1.96 -1.04
C LYS A 79 -18.89 1.23 -1.41
N SER A 80 -19.11 0.06 -0.84
CA SER A 80 -20.31 -0.77 -1.09
C SER A 80 -21.32 -0.67 0.05
N PHE A 81 -20.85 -0.38 1.27
CA PHE A 81 -21.66 -0.37 2.49
C PHE A 81 -21.42 0.93 3.26
N ASN A 82 -21.84 2.05 2.67
CA ASN A 82 -21.63 3.37 3.27
C ASN A 82 -22.37 3.47 4.60
N SER A 83 -21.64 3.78 5.70
CA SER A 83 -22.24 4.00 7.01
C SER A 83 -21.56 5.14 7.77
N PHE A 84 -22.32 5.82 8.62
CA PHE A 84 -21.81 6.91 9.46
C PHE A 84 -20.76 6.39 10.46
N GLU A 85 -20.95 5.18 10.97
CA GLU A 85 -20.03 4.51 11.90
C GLU A 85 -18.67 4.26 11.25
N ASN A 86 -18.66 3.79 10.00
CA ASN A 86 -17.43 3.57 9.23
C ASN A 86 -16.68 4.89 9.01
N VAL A 87 -17.39 5.95 8.63
CA VAL A 87 -16.79 7.28 8.46
C VAL A 87 -16.24 7.80 9.79
N SER A 88 -16.94 7.58 10.91
CA SER A 88 -16.49 7.95 12.25
C SER A 88 -15.21 7.21 12.66
N ILE A 89 -15.11 5.90 12.38
CA ILE A 89 -13.90 5.10 12.63
C ILE A 89 -12.72 5.63 11.80
N ILE A 90 -12.93 5.90 10.51
CA ILE A 90 -11.91 6.49 9.62
C ILE A 90 -11.43 7.82 10.19
N LYS A 91 -12.36 8.70 10.57
CA LYS A 91 -12.06 10.02 11.14
C LYS A 91 -11.26 9.90 12.43
N HIS A 92 -11.64 9.01 13.35
CA HIS A 92 -10.96 8.80 14.62
C HIS A 92 -9.48 8.44 14.45
N PHE A 93 -9.17 7.48 13.58
CA PHE A 93 -7.79 7.08 13.33
C PHE A 93 -7.02 8.12 12.51
N ALA A 94 -7.66 8.78 11.54
CA ALA A 94 -7.03 9.85 10.79
C ALA A 94 -6.67 11.05 11.69
N ASP A 95 -7.54 11.41 12.64
CA ASP A 95 -7.27 12.46 13.62
C ASP A 95 -6.09 12.08 14.53
N LYS A 96 -5.98 10.82 14.97
CA LYS A 96 -4.78 10.34 15.68
C LYS A 96 -3.52 10.50 14.84
N LEU A 97 -3.53 10.06 13.58
CA LEU A 97 -2.40 10.23 12.67
C LEU A 97 -2.05 11.70 12.44
N VAL A 98 -3.04 12.60 12.37
CA VAL A 98 -2.82 14.05 12.29
C VAL A 98 -2.09 14.57 13.53
N GLN A 99 -2.45 14.12 14.73
CA GLN A 99 -1.75 14.54 15.95
C GLN A 99 -0.31 14.04 15.95
N MET A 100 -0.07 12.79 15.54
CA MET A 100 1.28 12.24 15.43
C MET A 100 2.13 13.00 14.41
N TYR A 101 1.56 13.30 13.23
CA TYR A 101 2.20 14.15 12.23
C TYR A 101 2.53 15.53 12.78
N ARG A 102 1.58 16.22 13.44
CA ARG A 102 1.83 17.56 13.99
C ARG A 102 2.89 17.58 15.07
N HIS A 103 2.96 16.52 15.87
CA HIS A 103 3.93 16.41 16.95
C HIS A 103 5.35 16.20 16.40
N GLU A 104 5.51 15.35 15.39
CA GLU A 104 6.81 14.93 14.86
C GLU A 104 7.30 15.79 13.69
N SER A 105 6.38 16.46 12.98
CA SER A 105 6.73 17.22 11.78
C SER A 105 7.57 18.46 12.10
N LYS A 106 8.65 18.64 11.35
CA LYS A 106 9.56 19.80 11.40
C LYS A 106 10.03 20.13 9.97
N PRO A 107 10.69 21.27 9.70
CA PRO A 107 10.98 21.72 8.33
C PRO A 107 11.62 20.68 7.40
N ASP A 108 12.51 19.83 7.90
CA ASP A 108 13.19 18.78 7.12
C ASP A 108 12.61 17.36 7.30
N TRP A 109 11.48 17.25 8.00
CA TRP A 109 10.89 15.98 8.39
C TRP A 109 9.35 16.09 8.40
N GLU A 110 8.74 15.89 7.24
CA GLU A 110 7.28 15.91 7.08
C GLU A 110 6.69 14.51 7.28
N TRP A 111 6.85 13.93 8.47
CA TRP A 111 6.46 12.55 8.78
C TRP A 111 5.68 12.40 10.10
N PHE A 112 5.09 11.22 10.30
CA PHE A 112 4.20 10.87 11.43
C PHE A 112 4.93 10.38 12.68
N GLU A 113 6.22 10.07 12.55
CA GLU A 113 7.05 9.42 13.55
C GLU A 113 8.45 10.03 13.47
N SER A 114 9.25 9.92 14.53
CA SER A 114 10.65 10.33 14.54
C SER A 114 11.57 9.45 13.68
N TYR A 115 11.01 8.47 12.95
CA TYR A 115 11.72 7.52 12.10
C TYR A 115 10.91 7.10 10.85
N LEU A 116 11.58 6.53 9.83
CA LEU A 116 10.98 5.77 8.74
C LEU A 116 11.38 4.29 8.88
N THR A 117 10.42 3.36 8.73
CA THR A 117 10.64 1.91 8.90
C THR A 117 10.15 1.11 7.69
N TYR A 118 9.44 0.02 7.90
CA TYR A 118 8.73 -0.75 6.87
C TYR A 118 7.33 -0.18 6.62
N GLY A 119 6.79 -0.51 5.45
CA GLY A 119 5.42 -0.25 5.04
C GLY A 119 5.05 1.24 4.97
N ASN A 120 6.03 2.15 4.93
CA ASN A 120 5.82 3.60 5.12
C ASN A 120 4.72 4.18 4.24
N SER A 121 4.64 3.75 2.97
CA SER A 121 3.68 4.23 1.97
C SER A 121 2.21 4.04 2.38
N ILE A 122 1.92 3.17 3.35
CA ILE A 122 0.56 2.96 3.88
C ILE A 122 0.00 4.19 4.61
N LEU A 123 0.86 4.98 5.26
CA LEU A 123 0.43 6.15 6.06
C LEU A 123 -0.14 7.27 5.17
N PRO A 124 0.58 7.79 4.16
CA PRO A 124 0.01 8.78 3.25
C PRO A 124 -1.19 8.25 2.47
N GLU A 125 -1.19 6.98 2.08
CA GLU A 125 -2.33 6.37 1.39
C GLU A 125 -3.57 6.34 2.29
N ALA A 126 -3.42 6.00 3.57
CA ALA A 126 -4.52 6.04 4.54
C ALA A 126 -5.06 7.45 4.76
N MET A 127 -4.20 8.47 4.84
CA MET A 127 -4.62 9.86 4.92
C MET A 127 -5.40 10.31 3.68
N LEU A 128 -5.00 9.85 2.49
CA LEU A 128 -5.73 10.10 1.25
C LEU A 128 -7.10 9.40 1.27
N CYS A 129 -7.17 8.14 1.72
CA CYS A 129 -8.44 7.43 1.92
C CYS A 129 -9.36 8.16 2.91
N ALA A 130 -8.81 8.68 4.02
CA ALA A 130 -9.57 9.45 5.00
C ALA A 130 -10.13 10.75 4.40
N TYR A 131 -9.35 11.47 3.59
CA TYR A 131 -9.85 12.63 2.85
C TYR A 131 -11.01 12.24 1.92
N LEU A 132 -10.88 11.16 1.15
CA LEU A 132 -11.93 10.72 0.23
C LEU A 132 -13.24 10.34 0.95
N SER A 133 -13.16 9.83 2.18
CA SER A 133 -14.35 9.50 2.98
C SER A 133 -15.00 10.70 3.67
N THR A 134 -14.22 11.73 4.01
CA THR A 134 -14.68 12.80 4.93
C THR A 134 -14.72 14.19 4.32
N GLY A 135 -14.05 14.41 3.19
CA GLY A 135 -13.83 15.74 2.61
C GLY A 135 -12.87 16.63 3.39
N ASN A 136 -12.26 16.15 4.49
CA ASN A 136 -11.41 16.98 5.34
C ASN A 136 -10.07 17.32 4.67
N LEU A 137 -9.88 18.60 4.35
CA LEU A 137 -8.70 19.11 3.65
C LEU A 137 -7.39 18.93 4.43
N VAL A 138 -7.43 18.86 5.76
CA VAL A 138 -6.23 18.59 6.57
C VAL A 138 -5.65 17.22 6.22
N TYR A 139 -6.50 16.21 6.04
CA TYR A 139 -6.06 14.86 5.67
C TYR A 139 -5.43 14.85 4.28
N LYS A 140 -6.02 15.60 3.34
CA LYS A 140 -5.48 15.76 1.97
C LYS A 140 -4.08 16.35 1.99
N ILE A 141 -3.90 17.46 2.71
CA ILE A 141 -2.63 18.18 2.80
C ILE A 141 -1.54 17.28 3.40
N ILE A 142 -1.85 16.60 4.51
CA ILE A 142 -0.90 15.68 5.15
C ILE A 142 -0.57 14.50 4.23
N ALA A 143 -1.56 13.94 3.54
CA ALA A 143 -1.34 12.86 2.57
C ALA A 143 -0.35 13.29 1.46
N GLU A 144 -0.55 14.46 0.85
CA GLU A 144 0.33 14.96 -0.21
C GLU A 144 1.74 15.26 0.31
N LYS A 145 1.87 15.99 1.43
CA LYS A 145 3.16 16.37 2.01
C LYS A 145 3.98 15.15 2.40
N SER A 146 3.39 14.26 3.21
CA SER A 146 4.09 13.07 3.69
C SER A 146 4.45 12.11 2.56
N PHE A 147 3.60 11.98 1.52
CA PHE A 147 3.95 11.12 0.39
C PHE A 147 5.09 11.72 -0.45
N ASN A 148 5.04 13.02 -0.75
CA ASN A 148 6.11 13.69 -1.46
C ASN A 148 7.43 13.59 -0.68
N PHE A 149 7.40 13.81 0.62
CA PHE A 149 8.54 13.61 1.51
C PHE A 149 9.13 12.20 1.39
N LEU A 150 8.29 11.16 1.48
CA LEU A 150 8.75 9.77 1.34
C LEU A 150 9.32 9.49 -0.05
N LEU A 151 8.64 9.93 -1.12
CA LEU A 151 9.08 9.71 -2.50
C LEU A 151 10.44 10.36 -2.78
N LEU A 152 10.75 11.50 -2.17
CA LEU A 152 12.07 12.14 -2.26
C LEU A 152 13.19 11.32 -1.59
N LYS A 153 12.86 10.46 -0.62
CA LYS A 153 13.83 9.57 0.03
C LYS A 153 14.02 8.27 -0.73
N ILE A 154 12.94 7.71 -1.27
CA ILE A 154 12.95 6.34 -1.81
C ILE A 154 13.07 6.24 -3.34
N PHE A 155 13.03 7.35 -4.08
CA PHE A 155 13.22 7.33 -5.54
C PHE A 155 14.46 8.09 -5.97
N THR A 156 15.15 7.53 -6.96
CA THR A 156 16.05 8.26 -7.85
C THR A 156 15.35 8.52 -9.18
N THR A 157 16.08 9.08 -10.16
CA THR A 157 15.56 9.27 -11.52
C THR A 157 15.17 7.94 -12.19
N THR A 158 15.89 6.85 -11.88
CA THR A 158 15.79 5.57 -12.61
C THR A 158 15.38 4.39 -11.74
N ASN A 159 15.53 4.49 -10.41
CA ASN A 159 15.39 3.35 -9.49
C ASN A 159 14.53 3.75 -8.28
N ILE A 160 13.98 2.73 -7.61
CA ILE A 160 13.51 2.84 -6.22
C ILE A 160 14.59 2.26 -5.30
N LYS A 161 14.80 2.89 -4.15
CA LYS A 161 15.66 2.42 -3.06
C LYS A 161 14.90 2.63 -1.76
N VAL A 162 14.20 1.60 -1.30
CA VAL A 162 13.34 1.70 -0.11
C VAL A 162 14.16 1.91 1.15
N ILE A 163 13.50 2.32 2.24
CA ILE A 163 14.17 2.50 3.52
C ILE A 163 14.63 1.13 4.00
N SER A 164 15.94 0.97 4.16
CA SER A 164 16.56 -0.28 4.59
C SER A 164 16.05 -0.68 5.98
N ASN A 165 15.71 -1.96 6.16
CA ASN A 165 15.46 -2.51 7.48
C ASN A 165 16.73 -2.60 8.35
N ARG A 166 17.92 -2.35 7.76
CA ARG A 166 19.21 -2.29 8.44
C ARG A 166 19.45 -0.89 8.99
N GLY A 167 18.76 -0.57 10.08
CA GLY A 167 19.02 0.63 10.88
C GLY A 167 17.90 1.66 10.89
N TRP A 168 16.96 1.62 9.93
CA TRP A 168 15.84 2.57 9.78
C TRP A 168 16.27 4.05 9.72
N LEU A 169 15.57 4.90 8.98
CA LEU A 169 15.99 6.32 8.90
C LEU A 169 15.44 7.10 10.10
N GLN A 170 16.30 7.58 10.98
CA GLN A 170 15.90 8.46 12.09
C GLN A 170 15.81 9.94 11.64
N SER A 171 14.97 10.74 12.32
CA SER A 171 14.71 12.14 11.96
C SER A 171 15.88 13.10 12.21
N ASP A 172 16.85 12.69 13.02
CA ASP A 172 18.10 13.41 13.32
C ASP A 172 19.25 12.96 12.41
N GLN A 173 19.02 11.94 11.58
CA GLN A 173 20.01 11.39 10.66
C GLN A 173 19.78 11.89 9.23
N LYS A 174 20.88 12.10 8.50
CA LYS A 174 20.82 12.25 7.05
C LYS A 174 20.67 10.88 6.42
N LEU A 175 19.90 10.79 5.35
CA LEU A 175 19.79 9.57 4.56
C LEU A 175 21.17 9.18 4.02
N ASP A 176 21.70 8.07 4.48
CA ASP A 176 22.91 7.47 3.92
C ASP A 176 22.57 6.83 2.57
N LYS A 177 23.02 7.49 1.50
CA LYS A 177 22.82 6.99 0.13
C LYS A 177 23.68 5.77 -0.19
N ASN A 178 24.75 5.53 0.58
CA ASN A 178 25.65 4.39 0.39
C ASN A 178 25.15 3.14 1.12
N LEU A 179 24.28 3.29 2.12
CA LEU A 179 23.64 2.16 2.77
C LEU A 179 22.80 1.40 1.73
N VAL A 180 23.22 0.18 1.40
CA VAL A 180 22.53 -0.74 0.49
C VAL A 180 21.95 -1.91 1.28
N GLY A 181 21.09 -2.73 0.68
CA GLY A 181 20.55 -3.93 1.34
C GLY A 181 19.42 -3.66 2.34
N GLY A 182 18.80 -4.73 2.85
CA GLY A 182 17.63 -4.66 3.72
C GLY A 182 16.36 -4.17 3.03
N GLU A 183 16.27 -4.28 1.70
CA GLU A 183 15.09 -3.88 0.94
C GLU A 183 14.12 -5.06 0.83
N GLN A 184 12.84 -4.82 1.12
CA GLN A 184 11.83 -5.87 1.19
C GLN A 184 10.71 -5.68 0.14
N PRO A 185 10.19 -6.76 -0.47
CA PRO A 185 9.07 -6.71 -1.43
C PRO A 185 7.86 -5.91 -0.96
N ILE A 186 7.56 -5.96 0.33
CA ILE A 186 6.40 -5.28 0.92
C ILE A 186 6.47 -3.76 0.76
N ASP A 187 7.64 -3.15 0.95
CA ASP A 187 7.83 -1.71 0.84
C ASP A 187 7.61 -1.24 -0.60
N VAL A 188 8.12 -2.01 -1.57
CA VAL A 188 7.94 -1.75 -2.99
C VAL A 188 6.47 -1.92 -3.39
N ALA A 189 5.82 -3.00 -2.95
CA ALA A 189 4.41 -3.26 -3.23
C ALA A 189 3.50 -2.18 -2.66
N TYR A 190 3.69 -1.79 -1.40
CA TYR A 190 2.87 -0.75 -0.77
C TYR A 190 3.10 0.62 -1.42
N THR A 191 4.32 0.89 -1.89
CA THR A 191 4.61 2.11 -2.67
C THR A 191 3.86 2.10 -4.00
N ILE A 192 3.82 0.98 -4.71
CA ILE A 192 3.05 0.85 -5.96
C ILE A 192 1.54 1.06 -5.72
N LEU A 193 0.99 0.47 -4.65
CA LEU A 193 -0.41 0.65 -4.27
C LEU A 193 -0.74 2.11 -3.93
N ALA A 194 0.11 2.77 -3.15
CA ALA A 194 -0.05 4.18 -2.81
C ALA A 194 0.04 5.07 -4.06
N LEU A 195 1.06 4.87 -4.92
CA LEU A 195 1.19 5.62 -6.17
C LEU A 195 -0.05 5.45 -7.07
N SER A 196 -0.58 4.23 -7.17
CA SER A 196 -1.81 3.92 -7.90
C SER A 196 -3.01 4.69 -7.34
N LYS A 197 -3.16 4.73 -6.01
CA LYS A 197 -4.21 5.51 -5.35
C LYS A 197 -4.08 7.01 -5.62
N PHE A 198 -2.88 7.56 -5.46
CA PHE A 198 -2.61 8.98 -5.71
C PHE A 198 -2.81 9.33 -7.18
N PHE A 199 -2.44 8.45 -8.12
CA PHE A 199 -2.74 8.64 -9.53
C PHE A 199 -4.24 8.63 -9.80
N ASP A 200 -4.99 7.71 -9.20
CA ASP A 200 -6.44 7.64 -9.37
C ASP A 200 -7.13 8.95 -8.96
N VAL A 201 -6.63 9.64 -7.93
CA VAL A 201 -7.17 10.90 -7.42
C VAL A 201 -6.66 12.12 -8.20
N TYR A 202 -5.34 12.22 -8.40
CA TYR A 202 -4.69 13.45 -8.89
C TYR A 202 -4.32 13.42 -10.38
N LYS A 203 -4.32 12.26 -11.03
CA LYS A 203 -3.97 12.09 -12.45
C LYS A 203 -2.60 12.65 -12.85
N LYS A 204 -1.64 12.73 -11.92
CA LYS A 204 -0.27 13.17 -12.22
C LYS A 204 0.52 12.02 -12.85
N GLU A 205 0.96 12.20 -14.09
CA GLU A 205 1.73 11.20 -14.86
C GLU A 205 3.02 10.74 -14.17
N ASP A 206 3.62 11.59 -13.33
CA ASP A 206 4.78 11.20 -12.52
C ASP A 206 4.51 9.97 -11.65
N TYR A 207 3.29 9.82 -11.12
CA TYR A 207 2.93 8.63 -10.34
C TYR A 207 2.94 7.35 -11.20
N LEU A 208 2.43 7.39 -12.43
CA LEU A 208 2.51 6.24 -13.34
C LEU A 208 3.95 5.89 -13.72
N ARG A 209 4.78 6.90 -13.94
CA ARG A 209 6.22 6.70 -14.18
C ARG A 209 6.87 6.01 -12.99
N LYS A 210 6.61 6.48 -11.77
CA LYS A 210 7.15 5.89 -10.54
C LYS A 210 6.63 4.47 -10.28
N ILE A 211 5.39 4.13 -10.65
CA ILE A 211 4.87 2.75 -10.58
C ILE A 211 5.72 1.81 -11.43
N LYS A 212 6.05 2.21 -12.67
CA LYS A 212 6.89 1.40 -13.56
C LYS A 212 8.30 1.21 -13.01
N ILE A 213 8.90 2.30 -12.50
CA ILE A 213 10.23 2.25 -11.86
C ILE A 213 10.20 1.30 -10.65
N ALA A 214 9.23 1.48 -9.76
CA ALA A 214 9.10 0.62 -8.57
C ALA A 214 8.89 -0.84 -8.96
N PHE A 215 8.02 -1.12 -9.95
CA PHE A 215 7.79 -2.49 -10.39
C PHE A 215 9.04 -3.14 -11.00
N SER A 216 9.86 -2.37 -11.71
CA SER A 216 11.11 -2.88 -12.29
C SER A 216 12.13 -3.37 -11.26
N TRP A 217 12.01 -2.98 -9.98
CA TRP A 217 12.83 -3.53 -8.89
C TRP A 217 12.67 -5.05 -8.76
N PHE A 218 11.45 -5.56 -8.92
CA PHE A 218 11.19 -7.01 -8.91
C PHE A 218 11.88 -7.76 -10.05
N LEU A 219 12.15 -7.04 -11.15
CA LEU A 219 12.74 -7.56 -12.39
C LEU A 219 14.25 -7.30 -12.47
N GLY A 220 14.88 -6.84 -11.40
CA GLY A 220 16.33 -6.61 -11.35
C GLY A 220 16.78 -5.17 -11.50
N ASN A 221 15.89 -4.18 -11.54
CA ASN A 221 16.29 -2.78 -11.43
C ASN A 221 16.55 -2.37 -9.97
N ASN A 222 17.55 -3.02 -9.38
CA ASN A 222 18.00 -2.85 -8.01
C ASN A 222 19.53 -2.89 -7.94
N HIS A 223 20.13 -2.66 -6.76
CA HIS A 223 21.59 -2.46 -6.66
C HIS A 223 22.44 -3.69 -6.97
N LEU A 224 21.87 -4.90 -6.96
CA LEU A 224 22.57 -6.12 -7.35
C LEU A 224 22.33 -6.50 -8.81
N HIS A 225 21.44 -5.80 -9.52
CA HIS A 225 20.97 -6.19 -10.84
C HIS A 225 20.39 -7.62 -10.89
N GLN A 226 19.72 -8.06 -9.81
CA GLN A 226 19.20 -9.42 -9.67
C GLN A 226 17.68 -9.45 -9.55
N ILE A 227 17.04 -10.41 -10.22
CA ILE A 227 15.59 -10.60 -10.11
C ILE A 227 15.19 -10.94 -8.68
N ILE A 228 14.08 -10.36 -8.21
CA ILE A 228 13.46 -10.71 -6.93
C ILE A 228 12.27 -11.64 -7.14
N TYR A 229 11.54 -11.46 -8.24
CA TYR A 229 10.51 -12.40 -8.66
C TYR A 229 11.07 -13.40 -9.67
N ASN A 230 10.87 -14.69 -9.41
CA ASN A 230 11.23 -15.76 -10.33
C ASN A 230 10.02 -16.14 -11.20
N PRO A 231 10.02 -15.81 -12.50
CA PRO A 231 8.89 -16.12 -13.38
C PRO A 231 8.73 -17.61 -13.68
N CYS A 232 9.79 -18.42 -13.54
CA CYS A 232 9.73 -19.86 -13.78
C CYS A 232 9.02 -20.60 -12.65
N THR A 233 9.22 -20.17 -11.40
CA THR A 233 8.61 -20.82 -10.22
C THR A 233 7.36 -20.09 -9.72
N GLY A 234 7.19 -18.82 -10.08
CA GLY A 234 6.14 -17.95 -9.54
C GLY A 234 6.43 -17.45 -8.11
N GLY A 235 7.59 -17.78 -7.54
CA GLY A 235 7.99 -17.33 -6.21
C GLY A 235 8.64 -15.96 -6.21
N CYS A 236 8.50 -15.23 -5.09
CA CYS A 236 9.20 -13.98 -4.83
C CYS A 236 10.20 -14.19 -3.70
N TYR A 237 11.43 -13.72 -3.89
CA TYR A 237 12.45 -13.70 -2.85
C TYR A 237 12.14 -12.67 -1.77
N ASP A 238 12.52 -12.96 -0.53
CA ASP A 238 12.09 -12.22 0.67
C ASP A 238 12.77 -10.86 0.85
N GLY A 239 13.91 -10.65 0.20
CA GLY A 239 14.62 -9.39 0.32
C GLY A 239 15.90 -9.32 -0.50
N LEU A 240 16.39 -8.09 -0.61
CA LEU A 240 17.64 -7.77 -1.27
C LEU A 240 18.61 -7.23 -0.22
N GLU A 241 19.69 -7.95 0.02
CA GLU A 241 20.75 -7.59 0.95
C GLU A 241 21.85 -6.80 0.23
N ASP A 242 22.89 -6.38 0.96
CA ASP A 242 23.95 -5.55 0.38
C ASP A 242 24.72 -6.22 -0.76
N THR A 243 24.89 -7.54 -0.67
CA THR A 243 25.75 -8.34 -1.55
C THR A 243 25.06 -9.59 -2.10
N TYR A 244 23.88 -9.95 -1.60
CA TYR A 244 23.14 -11.14 -2.02
C TYR A 244 21.61 -10.94 -1.98
N VAL A 245 20.88 -11.82 -2.65
CA VAL A 245 19.41 -11.91 -2.54
C VAL A 245 19.05 -12.94 -1.48
N ASN A 246 18.14 -12.60 -0.57
CA ASN A 246 17.59 -13.57 0.37
C ASN A 246 16.65 -14.52 -0.38
N LEU A 247 17.13 -15.73 -0.63
CA LEU A 247 16.45 -16.72 -1.48
C LEU A 247 15.21 -17.36 -0.84
N ASN A 248 14.88 -17.04 0.42
CA ASN A 248 13.63 -17.48 1.04
C ASN A 248 12.43 -16.92 0.25
N GLN A 249 11.35 -17.71 0.16
CA GLN A 249 10.15 -17.37 -0.61
C GLN A 249 8.90 -17.47 0.28
N GLY A 250 8.83 -16.60 1.27
CA GLY A 250 7.69 -16.52 2.18
C GLY A 250 6.38 -16.14 1.48
N ALA A 251 5.27 -16.34 2.19
CA ALA A 251 3.95 -15.92 1.70
C ALA A 251 3.85 -14.40 1.52
N GLU A 252 4.49 -13.61 2.38
CA GLU A 252 4.42 -12.14 2.33
C GLU A 252 5.06 -11.57 1.05
N SER A 253 6.26 -12.04 0.68
CA SER A 253 6.97 -11.58 -0.52
C SER A 253 6.18 -11.94 -1.78
N THR A 254 5.66 -13.16 -1.84
CA THR A 254 4.84 -13.64 -2.97
C THR A 254 3.57 -12.82 -3.12
N VAL A 255 2.81 -12.61 -2.04
CA VAL A 255 1.59 -11.79 -2.06
C VAL A 255 1.92 -10.33 -2.42
N SER A 256 3.03 -9.79 -1.91
CA SER A 256 3.49 -8.42 -2.23
C SER A 256 3.71 -8.24 -3.73
N TYR A 257 4.42 -9.19 -4.37
CA TYR A 257 4.60 -9.17 -5.82
C TYR A 257 3.27 -9.25 -6.57
N LEU A 258 2.37 -10.17 -6.19
CA LEU A 258 1.07 -10.33 -6.86
C LEU A 258 0.22 -9.06 -6.75
N MET A 259 0.19 -8.41 -5.58
CA MET A 259 -0.48 -7.13 -5.39
C MET A 259 0.12 -6.03 -6.28
N ALA A 260 1.45 -5.95 -6.36
CA ALA A 260 2.14 -5.01 -7.23
C ALA A 260 1.81 -5.25 -8.72
N ARG A 261 1.83 -6.51 -9.15
CA ARG A 261 1.53 -6.96 -10.52
C ARG A 261 0.11 -6.61 -10.93
N LEU A 262 -0.90 -7.00 -10.13
CA LEU A 262 -2.30 -6.69 -10.42
C LEU A 262 -2.53 -5.16 -10.50
N THR A 263 -1.80 -4.40 -9.68
CA THR A 263 -1.90 -2.94 -9.66
C THR A 263 -1.34 -2.31 -10.93
N ILE A 264 -0.19 -2.76 -11.43
CA ILE A 264 0.39 -2.21 -12.66
C ILE A 264 -0.39 -2.64 -13.91
N GLU A 265 -0.93 -3.87 -13.93
CA GLU A 265 -1.72 -4.40 -15.05
C GLU A 265 -2.97 -3.54 -15.35
N LYS A 266 -3.62 -2.99 -14.31
CA LYS A 266 -4.72 -2.01 -14.45
C LYS A 266 -4.40 -0.86 -15.43
N TYR A 267 -3.14 -0.42 -15.50
CA TYR A 267 -2.72 0.69 -16.36
C TYR A 267 -2.25 0.22 -17.73
N ALA A 268 -1.77 -1.02 -17.86
CA ALA A 268 -1.48 -1.62 -19.16
C ALA A 268 -2.77 -1.83 -19.98
N HIS A 269 -3.82 -2.34 -19.33
CA HIS A 269 -5.12 -2.58 -19.98
C HIS A 269 -5.79 -1.29 -20.46
N LYS A 270 -5.84 -0.24 -19.62
CA LYS A 270 -6.42 1.07 -20.01
C LYS A 270 -5.76 1.67 -21.25
N LYS A 271 -4.42 1.60 -21.35
CA LYS A 271 -3.69 2.11 -22.51
C LYS A 271 -4.02 1.33 -23.78
N ASN A 272 -4.25 0.02 -23.66
CA ASN A 272 -4.65 -0.83 -24.78
C ASN A 272 -6.10 -0.55 -25.21
N GLU A 273 -7.03 -0.35 -24.28
CA GLU A 273 -8.41 0.04 -24.56
C GLU A 273 -8.49 1.41 -25.26
N GLU A 274 -7.78 2.42 -24.73
CA GLU A 274 -7.71 3.75 -25.35
C GLU A 274 -7.11 3.69 -26.76
N LYS A 275 -6.08 2.85 -26.98
CA LYS A 275 -5.49 2.64 -28.30
C LYS A 275 -6.49 1.98 -29.24
N GLN A 276 -7.25 0.97 -28.79
CA GLN A 276 -8.28 0.31 -29.59
C GLN A 276 -9.42 1.27 -29.96
N ILE A 277 -9.87 2.11 -29.02
CA ILE A 277 -10.91 3.12 -29.27
C ILE A 277 -10.43 4.15 -30.29
N LYS A 278 -9.20 4.67 -30.14
CA LYS A 278 -8.60 5.60 -31.11
C LYS A 278 -8.51 4.97 -32.51
N THR A 279 -8.08 3.72 -32.61
CA THR A 279 -8.03 3.00 -33.89
C THR A 279 -9.42 2.87 -34.52
N LYS A 280 -10.45 2.52 -33.74
CA LYS A 280 -11.84 2.44 -34.23
C LYS A 280 -12.38 3.79 -34.71
N ILE A 281 -12.11 4.87 -33.97
CA ILE A 281 -12.52 6.23 -34.37
C ILE A 281 -11.82 6.63 -35.67
N SER A 282 -10.51 6.40 -35.80
CA SER A 282 -9.78 6.68 -37.04
C SER A 282 -10.33 5.89 -38.23
N GLN A 283 -10.70 4.62 -38.03
CA GLN A 283 -11.33 3.80 -39.08
C GLN A 283 -12.69 4.36 -39.49
N LEU A 284 -13.54 4.78 -38.55
CA LEU A 284 -14.84 5.39 -38.83
C LEU A 284 -14.73 6.76 -39.54
N LEU A 285 -13.71 7.56 -39.21
CA LEU A 285 -13.43 8.85 -39.86
C LEU A 285 -12.90 8.68 -41.29
N ILE A 286 -12.18 7.59 -41.59
CA ILE A 286 -11.74 7.28 -42.96
C ILE A 286 -12.93 6.85 -43.83
N HIS A 287 -13.88 6.08 -43.29
CA HIS A 287 -15.05 5.62 -44.04
C HIS A 287 -16.11 6.72 -44.27
N SER A 288 -16.11 7.80 -43.49
CA SER A 288 -17.02 8.93 -43.66
C SER A 288 -16.52 10.00 -44.64
N ASN A 289 -15.25 9.93 -45.08
CA ASN A 289 -14.67 10.83 -46.09
C ASN A 289 -14.59 10.20 -47.50
N ILE A 290 -15.25 9.06 -47.71
CA ILE A 290 -15.28 8.33 -49.01
C ILE A 290 -16.69 8.38 -49.66
N ASN A 291 -17.66 9.06 -49.04
CA ASN A 291 -18.97 9.38 -49.63
C ASN A 291 -19.11 10.88 -49.86
#